data_AF-A0A1M6IR22-F1
#
_entry.id   AF-A0A1M6IR22-F1
#
_cell.length_a   1.000
_cell.length_b   1.000
_cell.length_c   1.000
_cell.angle_alpha   90.00
_cell.angle_beta   90.00
_cell.angle_gamma   90.00
#
_symmetry.space_group_name_H-M   'P 1'
#
loop_
_entity.id
_entity.type
_entity.pdbx_description
1 polymer ?
#
loop_
_entity_poly.entity_id
_entity_poly.type
_entity_poly.pdbx_seq_one_letter_code
_entity_poly.pdbx_strand_id
1 'polypeptide(L)'
;MGYAEAIQDNIPMEKHDGFGWYFPPCRICGSPVSTWSYIRGTEYTCADCKKLLVEEHVKNKKVLQVDKKQKKFDTAIKRISKVTDIAKYKKALEIVQKNLYKAGWFQSTEEIMTAVELIKRGLKINHQVSVYEYSVDFIIPEFKVALEIDGRPFHTKDNEKAQTIRDEVIADKLGEGWNVIRIDTENINTNVTKLVPAIKRILKYREDKKSAV
;
A
#
# COMPACT_ATOMS: atom_id res chain seq x y z
N MET A 1 -11.21 42.25 -4.97
CA MET A 1 -12.22 43.33 -4.77
C MET A 1 -13.58 42.69 -4.68
N GLY A 2 -14.37 43.04 -3.66
CA GLY A 2 -15.73 42.51 -3.44
C GLY A 2 -16.62 43.42 -2.59
N TYR A 3 -16.30 44.73 -2.54
CA TYR A 3 -16.95 45.69 -1.62
C TYR A 3 -18.44 45.89 -1.90
N ALA A 4 -18.81 46.10 -3.17
CA ALA A 4 -20.21 46.26 -3.56
C ALA A 4 -21.05 45.00 -3.29
N GLU A 5 -20.47 43.83 -3.52
CA GLU A 5 -21.10 42.53 -3.25
C GLU A 5 -21.26 42.30 -1.74
N ALA A 6 -20.25 42.64 -0.94
CA ALA A 6 -20.29 42.53 0.51
C ALA A 6 -21.40 43.40 1.13
N ILE A 7 -21.61 44.61 0.62
CA ILE A 7 -22.71 45.48 1.06
C ILE A 7 -24.07 44.87 0.70
N GLN A 8 -24.24 44.40 -0.53
CA GLN A 8 -25.48 43.76 -0.98
C GLN A 8 -25.80 42.49 -0.15
N ASP A 9 -24.77 41.75 0.23
CA ASP A 9 -24.88 40.49 0.96
C ASP A 9 -24.84 40.67 2.50
N ASN A 10 -24.86 41.92 3.00
CA ASN A 10 -24.79 42.29 4.43
C ASN A 10 -23.60 41.66 5.18
N ILE A 11 -22.43 41.62 4.56
CA ILE A 11 -21.21 41.05 5.15
C ILE A 11 -20.52 42.11 6.03
N PRO A 12 -20.21 41.80 7.31
CA PRO A 12 -19.48 42.71 8.18
C PRO A 12 -18.09 43.04 7.63
N MET A 13 -17.66 44.29 7.81
CA MET A 13 -16.38 44.78 7.30
C MET A 13 -15.73 45.79 8.25
N GLU A 14 -14.41 45.73 8.36
CA GLU A 14 -13.59 46.66 9.16
C GLU A 14 -12.46 47.22 8.31
N LYS A 15 -12.00 48.43 8.64
CA LYS A 15 -10.82 49.03 8.02
C LYS A 15 -9.65 48.96 8.99
N HIS A 16 -8.62 48.22 8.63
CA HIS A 16 -7.35 48.17 9.36
C HIS A 16 -6.25 48.76 8.46
N ASP A 17 -5.61 49.85 8.91
CA ASP A 17 -4.51 50.54 8.21
C ASP A 17 -4.78 50.86 6.72
N GLY A 18 -6.01 51.28 6.42
CA GLY A 18 -6.44 51.61 5.04
C GLY A 18 -6.88 50.41 4.20
N PHE A 19 -6.73 49.18 4.71
CA PHE A 19 -7.19 47.96 4.06
C PHE A 19 -8.53 47.47 4.62
N GLY A 20 -9.44 47.05 3.73
CA GLY A 20 -10.74 46.49 4.10
C GLY A 20 -10.64 44.99 4.41
N TRP A 21 -11.03 44.61 5.62
CA TRP A 21 -11.23 43.24 6.05
C TRP A 21 -12.71 42.91 6.00
N TYR A 22 -13.05 41.73 5.46
CA TYR A 22 -14.40 41.22 5.41
C TYR A 22 -14.54 40.03 6.35
N PHE A 23 -15.73 39.85 6.91
CA PHE A 23 -16.03 38.79 7.86
C PHE A 23 -17.26 37.97 7.45
N PRO A 24 -17.24 37.30 6.28
CA PRO A 24 -18.32 36.39 5.89
C PRO A 24 -18.52 35.29 6.95
N PRO A 25 -19.78 34.85 7.17
CA PRO A 25 -20.07 33.79 8.12
C PRO A 25 -19.49 32.45 7.64
N CYS A 26 -18.94 31.67 8.57
CA CYS A 26 -18.51 30.31 8.27
C CYS A 26 -19.71 29.44 7.87
N ARG A 27 -19.58 28.67 6.78
CA ARG A 27 -20.63 27.75 6.29
C ARG A 27 -21.07 26.68 7.30
N ILE A 28 -20.25 26.39 8.31
CA ILE A 28 -20.49 25.32 9.30
C ILE A 28 -21.02 25.89 10.61
N CYS A 29 -20.31 26.84 11.23
CA CYS A 29 -20.64 27.34 12.57
C CYS A 29 -21.18 28.78 12.58
N GLY A 30 -21.21 29.46 11.43
CA GLY A 30 -21.64 30.86 11.33
C GLY A 30 -20.65 31.90 11.87
N SER A 31 -19.55 31.48 12.53
CA SER A 31 -18.54 32.40 13.06
C SER A 31 -17.90 33.25 11.95
N PRO A 32 -17.60 34.54 12.22
CA PRO A 32 -17.00 35.44 11.24
C PRO A 32 -15.62 34.95 10.79
N VAL A 33 -15.39 34.88 9.48
CA VAL A 33 -14.12 34.46 8.88
C VAL A 33 -13.39 35.66 8.31
N SER A 34 -12.24 36.02 8.88
CA SER A 34 -11.45 37.15 8.41
C SER A 34 -10.84 36.89 7.03
N THR A 35 -11.17 37.71 6.03
CA THR A 35 -10.61 37.64 4.67
C THR A 35 -10.32 39.02 4.09
N TRP A 36 -9.25 39.13 3.30
CA TRP A 36 -8.88 40.33 2.56
C TRP A 36 -9.81 40.63 1.37
N SER A 37 -10.55 39.62 0.92
CA SER A 37 -11.47 39.74 -0.21
C SER A 37 -12.69 38.86 -0.02
N TYR A 38 -13.85 39.48 -0.18
CA TYR A 38 -15.12 38.79 -0.33
C TYR A 38 -15.36 38.46 -1.81
N ILE A 39 -15.86 37.25 -2.08
CA ILE A 39 -16.25 36.76 -3.39
C ILE A 39 -17.61 36.08 -3.20
N ARG A 40 -18.65 36.62 -3.82
CA ARG A 40 -20.00 36.04 -3.74
C ARG A 40 -20.00 34.58 -4.23
N GLY A 41 -20.76 33.73 -3.53
CA GLY A 41 -20.87 32.30 -3.84
C GLY A 41 -19.70 31.44 -3.35
N THR A 42 -18.68 32.03 -2.73
CA THR A 42 -17.60 31.27 -2.09
C THR A 42 -18.02 30.81 -0.69
N GLU A 43 -17.83 29.52 -0.40
CA GLU A 43 -18.11 28.98 0.92
C GLU A 43 -16.91 29.17 1.87
N TYR A 44 -17.05 30.10 2.82
CA TYR A 44 -16.01 30.41 3.80
C TYR A 44 -16.04 29.43 4.98
N THR A 45 -14.86 29.00 5.45
CA THR A 45 -14.74 28.08 6.60
C THR A 45 -13.72 28.63 7.60
N CYS A 46 -14.11 28.77 8.87
CA CYS A 46 -13.20 29.23 9.92
C CYS A 46 -12.10 28.19 10.21
N ALA A 47 -11.03 28.63 10.88
CA ALA A 47 -9.89 27.76 11.18
C ALA A 47 -10.27 26.52 12.01
N ASP A 48 -11.20 26.65 12.96
CA ASP A 48 -11.61 25.55 13.82
C ASP A 48 -12.48 24.52 13.08
N CYS A 49 -13.47 24.99 12.32
CA CYS A 49 -14.25 24.12 11.44
C CYS A 49 -13.37 23.44 10.38
N LYS A 50 -12.33 24.12 9.88
CA LYS A 50 -11.37 23.53 8.95
C LYS A 50 -10.56 22.41 9.62
N LYS A 51 -10.13 22.56 10.88
CA LYS A 51 -9.47 21.49 11.65
C LYS A 51 -10.38 20.27 11.81
N LEU A 52 -11.65 20.49 12.19
CA LEU A 52 -12.62 19.40 12.33
C LEU A 52 -12.83 18.62 11.03
N LEU A 53 -12.98 19.32 9.89
CA LEU A 53 -13.10 18.68 8.58
C LEU A 53 -11.86 17.87 8.21
N VAL A 54 -10.65 18.39 8.52
CA VAL A 54 -9.40 17.67 8.27
C VAL A 54 -9.32 16.42 9.16
N GLU A 55 -9.65 16.53 10.44
CA GLU A 55 -9.66 15.40 11.36
C GLU A 55 -10.65 14.31 10.93
N GLU A 56 -11.87 14.71 10.55
CA GLU A 56 -12.89 13.81 10.02
C GLU A 56 -12.43 13.14 8.72
N HIS A 57 -11.85 13.90 7.80
CA HIS A 57 -11.30 13.35 6.55
C HIS A 57 -10.19 12.34 6.82
N VAL A 58 -9.28 12.62 7.76
CA VAL A 58 -8.22 11.69 8.16
C VAL A 58 -8.79 10.43 8.81
N LYS A 59 -9.79 10.57 9.70
CA LYS A 59 -10.49 9.44 10.33
C LYS A 59 -11.16 8.56 9.28
N ASN A 60 -11.95 9.15 8.38
CA ASN A 60 -12.64 8.44 7.30
C ASN A 60 -11.65 7.73 6.38
N LYS A 61 -10.53 8.37 6.02
CA LYS A 61 -9.47 7.75 5.22
C LYS A 61 -8.85 6.53 5.91
N LYS A 62 -8.62 6.59 7.23
CA LYS A 62 -8.12 5.45 8.02
C LYS A 62 -9.14 4.31 8.06
N VAL A 63 -10.43 4.60 8.30
CA VAL A 63 -11.51 3.61 8.29
C VAL A 63 -11.60 2.91 6.92
N LEU A 64 -11.60 3.68 5.84
CA LEU A 64 -11.62 3.14 4.47
C LEU A 64 -10.39 2.27 4.18
N GLN A 65 -9.21 2.64 4.69
CA GLN A 65 -8.00 1.84 4.50
C GLN A 65 -8.08 0.50 5.24
N VAL A 66 -8.59 0.49 6.47
CA VAL A 66 -8.82 -0.72 7.27
C VAL A 66 -9.80 -1.66 6.56
N ASP A 67 -10.93 -1.13 6.08
CA ASP A 67 -11.93 -1.90 5.32
C ASP A 67 -11.34 -2.50 4.03
N LYS A 68 -10.56 -1.72 3.26
CA LYS A 68 -9.88 -2.23 2.07
C LYS A 68 -8.92 -3.38 2.37
N LYS A 69 -8.15 -3.30 3.47
CA LYS A 69 -7.24 -4.37 3.88
C LYS A 69 -8.00 -5.63 4.29
N GLN A 70 -9.09 -5.48 5.04
CA GLN A 70 -9.94 -6.61 5.43
C GLN A 70 -10.56 -7.29 4.20
N LYS A 71 -11.08 -6.52 3.24
CA LYS A 71 -11.62 -7.06 1.98
C LYS A 71 -10.61 -7.87 1.18
N LYS A 72 -9.34 -7.43 1.13
CA LYS A 72 -8.25 -8.20 0.48
C LYS A 72 -7.99 -9.51 1.22
N PHE A 73 -7.95 -9.48 2.55
CA PHE A 73 -7.78 -10.68 3.37
C PHE A 73 -8.92 -11.69 3.15
N ASP A 74 -10.17 -11.24 3.18
CA ASP A 74 -11.33 -12.09 2.93
C ASP A 74 -11.33 -12.67 1.51
N THR A 75 -10.88 -11.87 0.53
CA THR A 75 -10.72 -12.31 -0.86
C THR A 75 -9.63 -13.38 -0.98
N ALA A 76 -8.51 -13.22 -0.28
CA ALA A 76 -7.43 -14.21 -0.23
C ALA A 76 -7.95 -15.54 0.34
N ILE A 77 -8.70 -15.51 1.45
CA ILE A 77 -9.32 -16.71 2.03
C ILE A 77 -10.22 -17.40 1.00
N LYS A 78 -11.11 -16.64 0.34
CA LYS A 78 -12.02 -17.17 -0.69
C LYS A 78 -11.28 -17.77 -1.89
N ARG A 79 -10.12 -17.22 -2.27
CA ARG A 79 -9.32 -17.76 -3.39
C ARG A 79 -8.57 -19.03 -2.98
N ILE A 80 -7.99 -19.06 -1.78
CA ILE A 80 -7.32 -20.26 -1.25
C ILE A 80 -8.32 -21.40 -1.08
N SER A 81 -9.52 -21.13 -0.56
CA SER A 81 -10.54 -22.16 -0.33
C SER A 81 -11.05 -22.83 -1.60
N LYS A 82 -10.83 -22.21 -2.78
CA LYS A 82 -11.17 -22.82 -4.08
C LYS A 82 -10.16 -23.88 -4.54
N VAL A 83 -8.91 -23.77 -4.09
CA VAL A 83 -7.83 -24.67 -4.54
C VAL A 83 -7.45 -25.71 -3.48
N THR A 84 -7.82 -25.50 -2.22
CA THR A 84 -7.48 -26.40 -1.12
C THR A 84 -8.40 -26.23 0.08
N ASP A 85 -8.34 -27.18 1.01
CA ASP A 85 -9.07 -27.12 2.27
C ASP A 85 -8.47 -26.03 3.19
N ILE A 86 -9.29 -25.00 3.44
CA ILE A 86 -8.91 -23.83 4.23
C ILE A 86 -8.70 -24.14 5.71
N ALA A 87 -9.29 -25.22 6.24
CA ALA A 87 -9.14 -25.59 7.65
C ALA A 87 -7.67 -25.82 8.03
N LYS A 88 -6.88 -26.32 7.08
CA LYS A 88 -5.42 -26.55 7.22
C LYS A 88 -4.63 -25.24 7.36
N TYR A 89 -5.21 -24.11 7.01
CA TYR A 89 -4.57 -22.80 7.02
C TYR A 89 -4.89 -21.98 8.26
N LYS A 90 -5.73 -22.48 9.19
CA LYS A 90 -6.21 -21.74 10.37
C LYS A 90 -5.09 -20.97 11.10
N LYS A 91 -4.01 -21.66 11.48
CA LYS A 91 -2.88 -21.04 12.19
C LYS A 91 -2.20 -19.94 11.36
N ALA A 92 -2.00 -20.18 10.07
CA ALA A 92 -1.37 -19.20 9.18
C ALA A 92 -2.25 -17.97 8.97
N LEU A 93 -3.56 -18.17 8.80
CA LEU A 93 -4.55 -17.10 8.69
C LEU A 93 -4.59 -16.23 9.95
N GLU A 94 -4.57 -16.84 11.14
CA GLU A 94 -4.53 -16.11 12.41
C GLU A 94 -3.27 -15.24 12.53
N ILE A 95 -2.10 -15.76 12.12
CA ILE A 95 -0.83 -15.01 12.13
C ILE A 95 -0.91 -13.83 11.15
N VAL A 96 -1.39 -14.05 9.94
CA VAL A 96 -1.50 -13.00 8.92
C VAL A 96 -2.52 -11.94 9.34
N GLN A 97 -3.67 -12.35 9.89
CA GLN A 97 -4.70 -11.43 10.38
C GLN A 97 -4.17 -10.51 11.49
N LYS A 98 -3.39 -11.05 12.44
CA LYS A 98 -2.74 -10.25 13.51
C LYS A 98 -1.79 -9.18 12.97
N ASN A 99 -1.20 -9.40 11.79
CA ASN A 99 -0.25 -8.49 11.16
C ASN A 99 -0.85 -7.65 10.03
N LEU A 100 -2.14 -7.85 9.69
CA LEU A 100 -2.79 -7.24 8.52
C LEU A 100 -2.71 -5.71 8.52
N TYR A 101 -2.87 -5.10 9.70
CA TYR A 101 -2.91 -3.64 9.85
C TYR A 101 -1.55 -2.99 10.14
N LYS A 102 -0.45 -3.76 10.13
CA LYS A 102 0.89 -3.16 10.19
C LYS A 102 1.11 -2.24 8.99
N ALA A 103 1.75 -1.11 9.24
CA ALA A 103 2.06 -0.14 8.18
C ALA A 103 2.97 -0.79 7.13
N GLY A 104 2.71 -0.52 5.85
CA GLY A 104 3.45 -1.11 4.73
C GLY A 104 3.10 -2.56 4.41
N TRP A 105 2.51 -3.33 5.34
CA TRP A 105 2.24 -4.76 5.12
C TRP A 105 1.00 -5.00 4.26
N PHE A 106 1.12 -5.98 3.37
CA PHE A 106 0.13 -6.48 2.41
C PHE A 106 -0.52 -5.39 1.56
N GLN A 107 0.10 -5.11 0.42
CA GLN A 107 -0.41 -4.20 -0.61
C GLN A 107 -1.37 -4.89 -1.58
N SER A 108 -1.36 -6.22 -1.69
CA SER A 108 -2.20 -6.99 -2.62
C SER A 108 -2.88 -8.21 -1.96
N THR A 109 -3.84 -8.81 -2.68
CA THR A 109 -4.48 -10.07 -2.23
C THR A 109 -3.51 -11.24 -2.40
N GLU A 110 -2.69 -11.18 -3.44
CA GLU A 110 -1.70 -12.16 -3.85
C GLU A 110 -0.53 -12.23 -2.85
N GLU A 111 -0.09 -11.11 -2.29
CA GLU A 111 0.85 -11.08 -1.15
C GLU A 111 0.26 -11.79 0.08
N ILE A 112 -1.02 -11.54 0.41
CA ILE A 112 -1.69 -12.22 1.53
C ILE A 112 -1.72 -13.73 1.27
N MET A 113 -2.11 -14.14 0.06
CA MET A 113 -2.15 -15.56 -0.31
C MET A 113 -0.77 -16.22 -0.19
N THR A 114 0.26 -15.53 -0.68
CA THR A 114 1.67 -15.96 -0.61
C THR A 114 2.13 -16.11 0.84
N ALA A 115 1.91 -15.10 1.68
CA ALA A 115 2.28 -15.13 3.09
C ALA A 115 1.60 -16.29 3.83
N VAL A 116 0.30 -16.49 3.60
CA VAL A 116 -0.47 -17.58 4.19
C VAL A 116 0.09 -18.95 3.79
N GLU A 117 0.44 -19.17 2.52
CA GLU A 117 1.05 -20.43 2.07
C GLU A 117 2.44 -20.65 2.68
N LEU A 118 3.30 -19.62 2.69
CA LEU A 118 4.65 -19.74 3.25
C LEU A 118 4.61 -20.05 4.76
N ILE A 119 3.78 -19.33 5.52
CA ILE A 119 3.61 -19.54 6.97
C ILE A 119 3.00 -20.92 7.23
N LYS A 120 2.01 -21.35 6.44
CA LYS A 120 1.40 -22.68 6.57
C LYS A 120 2.42 -23.81 6.37
N ARG A 121 3.48 -23.56 5.57
CA ARG A 121 4.58 -24.50 5.36
C ARG A 121 5.65 -24.44 6.47
N GLY A 122 5.47 -23.58 7.47
CA GLY A 122 6.39 -23.42 8.59
C GLY A 122 7.64 -22.61 8.25
N LEU A 123 7.63 -21.85 7.14
CA LEU A 123 8.76 -21.02 6.74
C LEU A 123 8.77 -19.71 7.52
N LYS A 124 9.96 -19.24 7.90
CA LYS A 124 10.12 -17.88 8.42
C LYS A 124 10.13 -16.92 7.25
N ILE A 125 9.36 -15.86 7.36
CA ILE A 125 9.28 -14.83 6.34
C ILE A 125 9.45 -13.45 6.95
N ASN A 126 10.21 -12.59 6.28
CA ASN A 126 10.22 -11.16 6.56
C ASN A 126 9.55 -10.44 5.38
N HIS A 127 8.51 -9.64 5.67
CA HIS A 127 7.73 -8.94 4.66
C HIS A 127 8.24 -7.50 4.48
N GLN A 128 8.15 -6.96 3.25
CA GLN A 128 8.46 -5.57 2.92
C GLN A 128 9.87 -5.14 3.36
N VAL A 129 10.89 -5.94 3.00
CA VAL A 129 12.27 -5.69 3.45
C VAL A 129 12.94 -4.69 2.53
N SER A 130 13.42 -3.58 3.09
CA SER A 130 14.26 -2.63 2.37
C SER A 130 15.65 -3.20 2.14
N VAL A 131 16.06 -3.22 0.87
CA VAL A 131 17.38 -3.62 0.41
C VAL A 131 17.92 -2.46 -0.44
N TYR A 132 18.80 -1.66 0.16
CA TYR A 132 19.16 -0.33 -0.36
C TYR A 132 17.91 0.55 -0.58
N GLU A 133 17.73 1.05 -1.80
CA GLU A 133 16.58 1.85 -2.24
C GLU A 133 15.39 1.00 -2.68
N TYR A 134 15.55 -0.32 -2.79
CA TYR A 134 14.51 -1.25 -3.21
C TYR A 134 13.77 -1.85 -2.02
N SER A 135 12.54 -2.30 -2.25
CA SER A 135 11.75 -3.07 -1.29
C SER A 135 11.40 -4.41 -1.90
N VAL A 136 11.73 -5.48 -1.20
CA VAL A 136 11.38 -6.86 -1.57
C VAL A 136 10.14 -7.29 -0.80
N ASP A 137 9.19 -7.96 -1.46
CA ASP A 137 7.94 -8.38 -0.82
C ASP A 137 8.18 -9.38 0.29
N PHE A 138 8.98 -10.42 0.03
CA PHE A 138 9.30 -11.47 1.01
C PHE A 138 10.77 -11.86 0.99
N ILE A 139 11.35 -12.00 2.17
CA ILE A 139 12.63 -12.68 2.39
C ILE A 139 12.34 -14.03 3.06
N ILE A 140 12.85 -15.11 2.47
CA ILE A 140 12.73 -16.49 2.94
C ILE A 140 14.15 -17.01 3.24
N PRO A 141 14.67 -16.83 4.47
CA PRO A 141 16.04 -17.17 4.82
C PRO A 141 16.37 -18.64 4.62
N GLU A 142 15.43 -19.55 4.89
CA GLU A 142 15.61 -21.00 4.77
C GLU A 142 15.96 -21.44 3.35
N PHE A 143 15.53 -20.69 2.34
CA PHE A 143 15.84 -20.94 0.94
C PHE A 143 16.89 -19.97 0.38
N LYS A 144 17.34 -18.99 1.17
CA LYS A 144 18.08 -17.81 0.70
C LYS A 144 17.39 -17.17 -0.51
N VAL A 145 16.08 -16.94 -0.39
CA VAL A 145 15.27 -16.37 -1.49
C VAL A 145 14.72 -15.00 -1.11
N ALA A 146 14.95 -14.03 -1.98
CA ALA A 146 14.16 -12.81 -2.09
C ALA A 146 13.05 -13.05 -3.11
N LEU A 147 11.80 -13.07 -2.64
CA LEU A 147 10.62 -13.36 -3.44
C LEU A 147 9.85 -12.06 -3.69
N GLU A 148 9.62 -11.75 -4.96
CA GLU A 148 8.76 -10.65 -5.41
C GLU A 148 7.51 -11.21 -6.10
N ILE A 149 6.35 -10.64 -5.73
CA ILE A 149 5.03 -10.96 -6.29
C ILE A 149 4.69 -9.85 -7.27
N ASP A 150 5.12 -10.04 -8.51
CA ASP A 150 4.99 -9.01 -9.54
C ASP A 150 3.66 -9.16 -10.29
N GLY A 151 3.03 -8.03 -10.58
CA GLY A 151 1.99 -7.98 -11.61
C GLY A 151 2.66 -8.05 -12.99
N ARG A 152 1.94 -8.49 -14.03
CA ARG A 152 2.50 -8.57 -15.39
C ARG A 152 3.31 -7.31 -15.75
N PRO A 153 4.63 -7.40 -16.02
CA PRO A 153 5.39 -6.25 -16.47
C PRO A 153 4.94 -5.86 -17.87
N PHE A 154 4.76 -4.55 -18.11
CA PHE A 154 4.65 -4.03 -19.46
C PHE A 154 6.03 -4.18 -20.12
N HIS A 155 6.17 -5.20 -20.96
CA HIS A 155 7.43 -5.55 -21.61
C HIS A 155 7.93 -4.43 -22.53
N THR A 156 8.97 -3.72 -22.10
CA THR A 156 9.88 -2.95 -22.94
C THR A 156 11.30 -3.45 -22.67
N LYS A 157 12.16 -3.47 -23.70
CA LYS A 157 13.54 -4.00 -23.60
C LYS A 157 14.40 -3.28 -22.55
N ASP A 158 14.13 -2.00 -22.31
CA ASP A 158 14.86 -1.22 -21.30
C ASP A 158 14.49 -1.64 -19.86
N ASN A 159 13.25 -2.12 -19.64
CA ASN A 159 12.82 -2.61 -18.34
C ASN A 159 13.53 -3.92 -17.94
N GLU A 160 13.93 -4.75 -18.89
CA GLU A 160 14.60 -6.03 -18.59
C GLU A 160 16.01 -5.84 -18.03
N LYS A 161 16.81 -4.92 -18.61
CA LYS A 161 18.16 -4.62 -18.09
C LYS A 161 18.10 -4.02 -16.69
N ALA A 162 17.19 -3.06 -16.48
CA ALA A 162 17.01 -2.45 -15.17
C ALA A 162 16.58 -3.48 -14.10
N GLN A 163 15.71 -4.43 -14.46
CA GLN A 163 15.32 -5.52 -13.56
C GLN A 163 16.48 -6.45 -13.24
N THR A 164 17.29 -6.84 -14.22
CA THR A 164 18.47 -7.68 -13.98
C THR A 164 19.45 -7.01 -13.03
N ILE A 165 19.76 -5.72 -13.25
CA ILE A 165 20.64 -4.95 -12.37
C ILE A 165 20.05 -4.87 -10.95
N ARG A 166 18.74 -4.60 -10.83
CA ARG A 166 18.06 -4.58 -9.54
C ARG A 166 18.18 -5.92 -8.81
N ASP A 167 17.93 -7.03 -9.50
CA ASP A 167 17.98 -8.37 -8.93
C ASP A 167 19.40 -8.73 -8.48
N GLU A 168 20.43 -8.35 -9.26
CA GLU A 168 21.84 -8.52 -8.91
C GLU A 168 22.22 -7.72 -7.67
N VAL A 169 21.83 -6.44 -7.60
CA VAL A 169 22.10 -5.56 -6.45
C VAL A 169 21.42 -6.08 -5.18
N ILE A 170 20.18 -6.58 -5.29
CA ILE A 170 19.47 -7.19 -4.15
C ILE A 170 20.19 -8.45 -3.68
N ALA A 171 20.55 -9.34 -4.60
CA ALA A 171 21.23 -10.59 -4.27
C ALA A 171 22.60 -10.33 -3.61
N ASP A 172 23.40 -9.41 -4.17
CA ASP A 172 24.70 -9.00 -3.64
C ASP A 172 24.58 -8.49 -2.19
N LYS A 173 23.60 -7.62 -1.93
CA LYS A 173 23.37 -7.08 -0.58
C LYS A 173 22.99 -8.15 0.44
N LEU A 174 22.18 -9.13 0.03
CA LEU A 174 21.74 -10.21 0.90
C LEU A 174 22.87 -11.23 1.15
N GLY A 175 23.82 -11.31 0.23
CA GLY A 175 25.07 -12.05 0.35
C GLY A 175 25.10 -13.34 -0.48
N GLU A 176 26.13 -14.14 -0.25
CA GLU A 176 26.38 -15.32 -1.08
C GLU A 176 25.28 -16.39 -1.00
N GLY A 177 24.86 -16.86 -2.17
CA GLY A 177 23.85 -17.89 -2.34
C GLY A 177 22.40 -17.37 -2.33
N TRP A 178 22.20 -16.06 -2.20
CA TRP A 178 20.86 -15.48 -2.32
C TRP A 178 20.37 -15.45 -3.75
N ASN A 179 19.08 -15.69 -3.92
CA ASN A 179 18.40 -15.74 -5.20
C ASN A 179 17.20 -14.81 -5.18
N VAL A 180 17.10 -13.91 -6.16
CA VAL A 180 15.85 -13.21 -6.45
C VAL A 180 14.97 -14.08 -7.34
N ILE A 181 13.72 -14.27 -6.94
CA ILE A 181 12.69 -15.00 -7.67
C ILE A 181 11.45 -14.12 -7.76
N ARG A 182 11.02 -13.85 -9.00
CA ARG A 182 9.78 -13.14 -9.30
C ARG A 182 8.70 -14.15 -9.68
N ILE A 183 7.51 -14.03 -9.10
CA ILE A 183 6.35 -14.88 -9.43
C ILE A 183 5.18 -13.98 -9.82
N ASP A 184 4.64 -14.21 -11.01
CA ASP A 184 3.45 -13.49 -11.48
C ASP A 184 2.24 -13.76 -10.59
N THR A 185 1.52 -12.69 -10.26
CA THR A 185 0.18 -12.73 -9.65
C THR A 185 -0.78 -13.78 -10.24
N GLU A 186 -0.73 -14.04 -11.56
CA GLU A 186 -1.56 -15.04 -12.23
C GLU A 186 -1.23 -16.46 -11.77
N ASN A 187 0.03 -16.76 -11.51
CA ASN A 187 0.43 -18.06 -10.98
C ASN A 187 -0.07 -18.25 -9.54
N ILE A 188 -0.01 -17.19 -8.73
CA ILE A 188 -0.55 -17.18 -7.36
C ILE A 188 -2.06 -17.41 -7.38
N ASN A 189 -2.77 -16.70 -8.26
CA ASN A 189 -4.22 -16.80 -8.42
C ASN A 189 -4.66 -18.15 -8.98
N THR A 190 -3.86 -18.74 -9.86
CA THR A 190 -4.14 -20.07 -10.44
C THR A 190 -4.04 -21.16 -9.38
N ASN A 191 -2.92 -21.22 -8.66
CA ASN A 191 -2.75 -22.20 -7.58
C ASN A 191 -1.58 -21.85 -6.65
N VAL A 192 -1.89 -21.11 -5.57
CA VAL A 192 -0.89 -20.74 -4.56
C VAL A 192 -0.20 -21.94 -3.89
N THR A 193 -0.84 -23.12 -3.80
CA THR A 193 -0.24 -24.30 -3.15
C THR A 193 1.01 -24.82 -3.87
N LYS A 194 1.20 -24.42 -5.14
CA LYS A 194 2.37 -24.74 -5.96
C LYS A 194 3.54 -23.78 -5.74
N LEU A 195 3.38 -22.72 -4.96
CA LEU A 195 4.41 -21.70 -4.69
C LEU A 195 5.74 -22.30 -4.21
N VAL A 196 5.72 -23.01 -3.08
CA VAL A 196 6.95 -23.59 -2.49
C VAL A 196 7.58 -24.65 -3.41
N PRO A 197 6.82 -25.59 -4.02
CA PRO A 197 7.37 -26.48 -5.04
C PRO A 197 8.03 -25.75 -6.22
N ALA A 198 7.42 -24.66 -6.70
CA ALA A 198 7.98 -23.87 -7.81
C ALA A 198 9.31 -23.21 -7.42
N ILE A 199 9.37 -22.58 -6.24
CA ILE A 199 10.61 -21.99 -5.70
C ILE A 199 11.72 -23.04 -5.66
N LYS A 200 11.46 -24.21 -5.07
CA LYS A 200 12.43 -25.30 -4.98
C LYS A 200 12.92 -25.79 -6.35
N ARG A 201 12.01 -25.87 -7.33
CA ARG A 201 12.34 -26.29 -8.70
C ARG A 201 13.25 -25.26 -9.39
N ILE A 202 12.97 -23.97 -9.21
CA ILE A 202 13.80 -22.88 -9.77
C ILE A 202 15.20 -22.92 -9.17
N LEU A 203 15.31 -23.07 -7.84
CA LEU A 203 16.60 -23.17 -7.15
C LEU A 203 17.42 -24.35 -7.68
N LYS A 204 16.82 -25.54 -7.74
CA LYS A 204 17.48 -26.74 -8.27
C LYS A 204 17.96 -26.53 -9.71
N TYR A 205 17.12 -25.97 -10.57
CA TYR A 205 17.50 -25.69 -11.96
C TYR A 205 18.70 -24.74 -12.06
N ARG A 206 18.77 -23.72 -11.20
CA ARG A 206 19.91 -22.78 -11.15
C ARG A 206 21.18 -23.43 -10.62
N GLU A 207 21.09 -24.32 -9.63
CA GLU A 207 22.22 -25.10 -9.11
C GLU A 207 22.79 -26.06 -10.16
N ASP A 208 21.91 -26.79 -10.85
CA ASP A 208 22.30 -27.72 -11.92
C ASP A 208 23.02 -26.97 -13.06
N LYS A 209 22.53 -25.76 -13.41
CA LYS A 209 23.15 -24.91 -14.44
C LYS A 209 24.51 -24.36 -14.01
N LYS A 210 24.70 -24.01 -12.74
CA LYS A 210 26.00 -23.55 -12.21
C LYS A 210 27.02 -24.69 -12.16
N SER A 211 26.58 -25.92 -11.93
CA SER A 211 27.46 -27.10 -11.86
C SER A 211 27.87 -27.63 -13.24
N ALA A 212 27.20 -27.19 -14.30
CA ALA A 212 27.48 -27.57 -15.69
C ALA A 212 28.44 -26.59 -16.42
N VAL A 213 28.92 -25.55 -15.72
CA VAL A 213 29.86 -24.52 -16.20
C VAL A 213 31.17 -24.67 -15.44
#